data_AF-A0A9P9NS53-F1
#
_entry.id   AF-A0A9P9NS53-F1
#
_cell.length_a   1.000
_cell.length_b   1.000
_cell.length_c   1.000
_cell.angle_alpha   90.00
_cell.angle_beta   90.00
_cell.angle_gamma   90.00
#
_symmetry.space_group_name_H-M   'P 1'
#
loop_
_entity.id
_entity.type
_entity.pdbx_description
1 polymer ?
#
loop_
_entity_poly.entity_id
_entity_poly.type
_entity_poly.pdbx_seq_one_letter_code
_entity_poly.pdbx_strand_id
1 'polypeptide(L)'
;MAGTKRKATTEAAHPTSSPSRRQSGRAKKIQVVYAESDAEEANSDDEFDGAAKSESEAEMDEPDEEEEDEDEDSEVEMKGKKSSLKSSLKGWKKTTTSDGREQMVIDIPGLKDAGDTPYVDNRIHMNTLEFLKELKRNNKREWLKFHDVPFRQAEKDFQSFVGELSAIVCETDPTVPDLAVKDIIYRIHRDMRFTSDPTPYKPYFSVAWSRTGRKGPYAHYYLHIQPGEESFFGGGYFGCDNETLACLREDIDTQPHQFKSILMGDKLRKTFFPAVKADEEKVVSAFCKMSKTNALKKKPKGFAADHKDIELLKLRNFILTKKISDKDVTSKGSLTIIADIVEAIEPFITYLNNTVMPDPDSD
;
A
#
# COMPACT_ATOMS: atom_id res chain seq x y z
N MET A 1 58.85 -7.20 -25.21
CA MET A 1 58.03 -6.88 -26.40
C MET A 1 56.58 -6.81 -25.95
N ALA A 2 55.94 -5.68 -26.24
CA ALA A 2 54.61 -5.32 -25.81
C ALA A 2 53.55 -5.71 -26.86
N GLY A 3 52.29 -5.81 -26.42
CA GLY A 3 51.09 -5.71 -27.26
C GLY A 3 50.30 -7.01 -27.44
N THR A 4 48.97 -7.06 -27.44
CA THR A 4 47.97 -5.98 -27.46
C THR A 4 46.61 -6.55 -27.06
N LYS A 5 45.94 -5.92 -26.08
CA LYS A 5 44.53 -6.13 -25.72
C LYS A 5 43.63 -5.62 -26.86
N ARG A 6 42.66 -6.41 -27.33
CA ARG A 6 41.67 -5.96 -28.33
C ARG A 6 40.60 -5.09 -27.67
N LYS A 7 40.46 -3.88 -28.20
CA LYS A 7 39.61 -2.77 -27.78
C LYS A 7 38.22 -2.94 -28.41
N ALA A 8 37.16 -2.77 -27.64
CA ALA A 8 35.81 -2.55 -28.16
C ALA A 8 35.74 -1.13 -28.76
N THR A 9 35.32 -1.01 -30.01
CA THR A 9 35.12 0.25 -30.72
C THR A 9 33.68 0.71 -30.59
N THR A 10 33.47 1.79 -29.85
CA THR A 10 32.27 2.63 -29.88
C THR A 10 32.51 3.79 -30.85
N GLU A 11 31.78 3.85 -31.97
CA GLU A 11 31.74 5.05 -32.81
C GLU A 11 30.76 6.07 -32.20
N ALA A 12 31.26 7.28 -31.95
CA ALA A 12 30.49 8.44 -31.50
C ALA A 12 30.32 9.42 -32.67
N ALA A 13 29.07 9.73 -33.02
CA ALA A 13 28.74 10.83 -33.91
C ALA A 13 28.21 12.01 -33.08
N HIS A 14 28.82 13.20 -33.25
CA HIS A 14 28.38 14.45 -32.62
C HIS A 14 27.27 15.16 -33.42
N PRO A 15 26.44 16.00 -32.77
CA PRO A 15 25.11 16.36 -33.23
C PRO A 15 25.05 17.69 -34.00
N THR A 16 24.08 17.82 -34.91
CA THR A 16 23.62 19.10 -35.46
C THR A 16 22.25 19.46 -34.87
N SER A 17 22.06 20.75 -34.59
CA SER A 17 21.02 21.33 -33.73
C SER A 17 19.72 21.73 -34.45
N SER A 18 18.61 21.67 -33.68
CA SER A 18 17.35 22.46 -33.74
C SER A 18 16.09 21.80 -34.37
N PRO A 19 14.86 22.15 -33.93
CA PRO A 19 14.36 22.33 -32.57
C PRO A 19 13.22 21.35 -32.20
N SER A 20 12.98 21.24 -30.90
CA SER A 20 12.10 20.28 -30.19
C SER A 20 10.63 20.32 -30.61
N ARG A 21 10.15 19.16 -31.10
CA ARG A 21 8.72 18.79 -31.12
C ARG A 21 8.50 17.82 -29.96
N ARG A 22 7.68 18.21 -28.98
CA ARG A 22 7.27 17.37 -27.83
C ARG A 22 6.84 15.97 -28.30
N GLN A 23 7.71 14.99 -28.13
CA GLN A 23 7.34 13.58 -28.14
C GLN A 23 7.13 13.17 -26.68
N SER A 24 5.95 12.63 -26.38
CA SER A 24 5.70 11.93 -25.13
C SER A 24 6.81 10.89 -24.91
N GLY A 25 7.56 11.01 -23.81
CA GLY A 25 8.72 10.17 -23.52
C GLY A 25 8.34 8.69 -23.45
N ARG A 26 8.59 7.96 -24.53
CA ARG A 26 8.41 6.50 -24.58
C ARG A 26 9.61 5.87 -23.87
N ALA A 27 9.36 5.03 -22.87
CA ALA A 27 10.39 4.25 -22.19
C ALA A 27 11.30 3.55 -23.23
N LYS A 28 12.63 3.64 -23.04
CA LYS A 28 13.59 2.92 -23.88
C LYS A 28 13.39 1.42 -23.63
N LYS A 29 13.14 0.66 -24.68
CA LYS A 29 13.01 -0.80 -24.60
C LYS A 29 14.40 -1.43 -24.60
N ILE A 30 14.65 -2.32 -23.66
CA ILE A 30 15.86 -3.15 -23.62
C ILE A 30 15.49 -4.52 -24.18
N GLN A 31 16.24 -5.01 -25.15
CA GLN A 31 16.07 -6.35 -25.70
C GLN A 31 16.90 -7.34 -24.88
N VAL A 32 16.25 -8.36 -24.32
CA VAL A 32 16.93 -9.48 -23.67
C VAL A 32 16.65 -10.74 -24.48
N VAL A 33 17.71 -11.51 -24.72
CA VAL A 33 17.74 -12.72 -25.53
C VAL A 33 17.76 -13.93 -24.61
N TYR A 34 16.85 -14.88 -24.79
CA TYR A 34 16.84 -16.16 -24.08
C TYR A 34 17.05 -17.33 -25.06
N ALA A 35 17.66 -18.41 -24.58
CA ALA A 35 17.70 -19.69 -25.30
C ALA A 35 16.32 -20.39 -25.19
N GLU A 36 15.96 -21.22 -26.18
CA GLU A 36 14.66 -21.91 -26.20
C GLU A 36 14.43 -22.82 -24.97
N SER A 37 15.49 -23.30 -24.33
CA SER A 37 15.42 -24.09 -23.08
C SER A 37 14.90 -23.29 -21.89
N ASP A 38 15.22 -22.00 -21.80
CA ASP A 38 14.91 -21.15 -20.64
C ASP A 38 13.47 -20.61 -20.70
N ALA A 39 12.84 -20.67 -21.87
CA ALA A 39 11.45 -20.26 -22.08
C ALA A 39 10.45 -21.33 -21.57
N GLU A 40 10.88 -22.58 -21.44
CA GLU A 40 10.06 -23.67 -20.89
C GLU A 40 10.09 -23.70 -19.34
N GLU A 41 11.23 -23.34 -18.72
CA GLU A 41 11.35 -23.27 -17.25
C GLU A 41 10.58 -22.10 -16.61
N ALA A 42 10.26 -21.05 -17.37
CA ALA A 42 9.40 -19.96 -16.89
C ALA A 42 7.95 -20.40 -16.60
N ASN A 43 7.55 -21.60 -17.03
CA ASN A 43 6.28 -22.24 -16.69
C ASN A 43 6.41 -23.31 -15.58
N SER A 44 7.59 -23.51 -15.01
CA SER A 44 7.76 -24.31 -13.80
C SER A 44 7.71 -23.41 -12.57
N ASP A 45 6.92 -23.82 -11.57
CA ASP A 45 6.83 -23.17 -10.27
C ASP A 45 8.17 -23.29 -9.55
N ASP A 46 9.08 -22.35 -9.80
CA ASP A 46 10.27 -22.16 -8.98
C ASP A 46 10.04 -21.06 -7.94
N GLU A 47 10.21 -21.48 -6.70
CA GLU A 47 10.14 -20.70 -5.47
C GLU A 47 11.09 -19.50 -5.54
N PHE A 48 10.54 -18.29 -5.45
CA PHE A 48 11.32 -17.13 -5.05
C PHE A 48 11.46 -17.17 -3.53
N ASP A 49 12.44 -17.94 -3.06
CA ASP A 49 12.80 -18.01 -1.65
C ASP A 49 13.53 -16.72 -1.23
N GLY A 50 12.74 -15.77 -0.73
CA GLY A 50 13.20 -14.59 -0.01
C GLY A 50 13.15 -14.87 1.47
N ALA A 51 14.23 -15.42 2.01
CA ALA A 51 14.43 -15.77 3.41
C ALA A 51 13.94 -14.68 4.39
N ALA A 52 12.90 -15.02 5.14
CA ALA A 52 12.65 -14.53 6.50
C ALA A 52 11.84 -15.61 7.24
N LYS A 53 12.54 -16.62 7.74
CA LYS A 53 12.01 -17.49 8.81
C LYS A 53 11.86 -16.65 10.07
N SER A 54 10.64 -16.50 10.56
CA SER A 54 10.36 -16.41 11.99
C SER A 54 8.96 -16.97 12.26
N GLU A 55 8.97 -18.23 12.67
CA GLU A 55 8.09 -18.94 13.59
C GLU A 55 6.74 -18.29 13.94
N SER A 56 5.67 -19.01 13.62
CA SER A 56 4.36 -18.86 14.24
C SER A 56 3.92 -20.23 14.77
N GLU A 57 4.08 -20.44 16.06
CA GLU A 57 3.25 -21.37 16.84
C GLU A 57 2.23 -20.53 17.60
N ALA A 58 0.96 -20.81 17.36
CA ALA A 58 -0.14 -20.60 18.31
C ALA A 58 -1.36 -21.35 17.75
N GLU A 59 -1.55 -22.56 18.25
CA GLU A 59 -2.79 -23.31 18.19
C GLU A 59 -3.91 -22.50 18.87
N MET A 60 -5.11 -22.50 18.29
CA MET A 60 -6.34 -22.32 19.06
C MET A 60 -7.46 -23.16 18.43
N ASP A 61 -7.81 -24.18 19.21
CA ASP A 61 -9.01 -25.02 19.32
C ASP A 61 -10.29 -24.59 18.58
N GLU A 62 -10.92 -25.61 17.99
CA GLU A 62 -12.35 -25.66 17.65
C GLU A 62 -13.23 -25.72 18.92
N PRO A 63 -14.56 -25.58 18.80
CA PRO A 63 -15.33 -26.82 18.69
C PRO A 63 -16.50 -26.80 17.70
N ASP A 64 -16.71 -27.98 17.11
CA ASP A 64 -17.95 -28.72 16.81
C ASP A 64 -19.28 -27.96 16.84
N GLU A 65 -19.98 -27.97 15.69
CA GLU A 65 -21.41 -28.33 15.63
C GLU A 65 -21.67 -29.15 14.35
N GLU A 66 -22.07 -30.39 14.55
CA GLU A 66 -22.62 -31.34 13.59
C GLU A 66 -23.97 -30.83 13.06
N GLU A 67 -24.22 -30.89 11.75
CA GLU A 67 -25.49 -31.43 11.22
C GLU A 67 -25.24 -32.10 9.87
N GLU A 68 -25.71 -33.34 9.82
CA GLU A 68 -25.78 -34.26 8.70
C GLU A 68 -26.75 -33.71 7.63
N ASP A 69 -26.44 -33.92 6.35
CA ASP A 69 -27.45 -34.29 5.37
C ASP A 69 -26.77 -35.00 4.17
N GLU A 70 -27.26 -36.20 3.95
CA GLU A 70 -26.94 -37.12 2.86
C GLU A 70 -27.42 -36.55 1.51
N ASP A 71 -26.64 -36.74 0.43
CA ASP A 71 -27.07 -37.55 -0.72
C ASP A 71 -26.31 -37.28 -2.04
N GLU A 72 -26.11 -38.40 -2.73
CA GLU A 72 -25.97 -38.64 -4.17
C GLU A 72 -24.63 -38.37 -4.90
N ASP A 73 -23.92 -39.50 -5.03
CA ASP A 73 -22.98 -39.85 -6.09
C ASP A 73 -23.36 -39.33 -7.48
N SER A 74 -22.43 -38.62 -8.11
CA SER A 74 -22.31 -38.66 -9.58
C SER A 74 -20.83 -38.69 -9.99
N GLU A 75 -20.40 -39.88 -10.38
CA GLU A 75 -19.15 -40.10 -11.12
C GLU A 75 -19.19 -39.29 -12.42
N VAL A 76 -18.26 -38.33 -12.56
CA VAL A 76 -18.02 -37.67 -13.86
C VAL A 76 -16.59 -37.95 -14.30
N GLU A 77 -16.48 -38.86 -15.27
CA GLU A 77 -15.26 -39.23 -15.98
C GLU A 77 -14.43 -38.00 -16.42
N MET A 78 -13.21 -37.89 -15.90
CA MET A 78 -12.17 -36.99 -16.42
C MET A 78 -11.69 -37.45 -17.80
N LYS A 79 -12.38 -37.00 -18.86
CA LYS A 79 -11.82 -37.01 -20.22
C LYS A 79 -10.90 -35.81 -20.41
N GLY A 80 -9.60 -36.07 -20.23
CA GLY A 80 -8.51 -35.16 -20.54
C GLY A 80 -8.61 -34.59 -21.96
N LYS A 81 -9.06 -33.35 -22.06
CA LYS A 81 -8.95 -32.54 -23.27
C LYS A 81 -7.68 -31.72 -23.17
N LYS A 82 -6.62 -32.17 -23.86
CA LYS A 82 -5.47 -31.35 -24.24
C LYS A 82 -5.94 -30.19 -25.13
N SER A 83 -6.51 -29.14 -24.54
CA SER A 83 -6.77 -27.88 -25.23
C SER A 83 -5.60 -26.93 -24.97
N SER A 84 -4.60 -27.05 -25.84
CA SER A 84 -3.66 -25.99 -26.24
C SER A 84 -3.28 -24.94 -25.19
N LEU A 85 -2.14 -25.17 -24.52
CA LEU A 85 -1.28 -24.13 -23.94
C LEU A 85 -0.77 -23.17 -25.04
N LYS A 86 -1.65 -22.33 -25.59
CA LYS A 86 -1.33 -21.31 -26.61
C LYS A 86 -1.45 -19.88 -26.09
N SER A 87 -1.43 -19.66 -24.77
CA SER A 87 -1.65 -18.32 -24.20
C SER A 87 -0.42 -17.60 -23.63
N SER A 88 0.78 -18.17 -23.58
CA SER A 88 1.93 -17.51 -22.90
C SER A 88 2.88 -16.68 -23.79
N LEU A 89 2.67 -16.63 -25.11
CA LEU A 89 3.57 -15.93 -26.04
C LEU A 89 3.27 -14.43 -26.25
N LYS A 90 2.60 -13.77 -25.31
CA LYS A 90 2.24 -12.34 -25.43
C LYS A 90 3.43 -11.46 -25.01
N GLY A 91 4.39 -11.26 -25.92
CA GLY A 91 5.54 -10.35 -25.72
C GLY A 91 6.86 -10.84 -26.30
N TRP A 92 6.94 -12.13 -26.62
CA TRP A 92 8.12 -12.76 -27.24
C TRP A 92 8.09 -12.59 -28.76
N LYS A 93 9.23 -12.18 -29.34
CA LYS A 93 9.48 -12.11 -30.78
C LYS A 93 10.51 -13.14 -31.16
N LYS A 94 10.14 -14.06 -32.03
CA LYS A 94 11.09 -15.01 -32.63
C LYS A 94 11.99 -14.25 -33.61
N THR A 95 13.29 -14.26 -33.38
CA THR A 95 14.31 -13.59 -34.20
C THR A 95 15.39 -14.60 -34.56
N THR A 96 15.71 -14.71 -35.84
CA THR A 96 16.80 -15.58 -36.31
C THR A 96 18.07 -14.75 -36.37
N THR A 97 19.10 -15.19 -35.65
CA THR A 97 20.44 -14.57 -35.69
C THR A 97 21.13 -14.82 -37.04
N SER A 98 22.18 -14.06 -37.34
CA SER A 98 23.00 -14.21 -38.56
C SER A 98 23.53 -15.62 -38.78
N ASP A 99 23.66 -16.39 -37.70
CA ASP A 99 24.19 -17.75 -37.68
C ASP A 99 23.09 -18.82 -37.81
N GLY A 100 21.85 -18.42 -38.13
CA GLY A 100 20.72 -19.32 -38.35
C GLY A 100 20.06 -19.87 -37.07
N ARG A 101 20.49 -19.42 -35.89
CA ARG A 101 19.88 -19.83 -34.61
C ARG A 101 18.64 -18.99 -34.31
N GLU A 102 17.54 -19.65 -34.02
CA GLU A 102 16.31 -19.01 -33.56
C GLU A 102 16.47 -18.60 -32.09
N GLN A 103 16.09 -17.36 -31.78
CA GLN A 103 16.12 -16.80 -30.44
C GLN A 103 14.79 -16.10 -30.15
N MET A 104 14.36 -16.14 -28.91
CA MET A 104 13.15 -15.46 -28.48
C MET A 104 13.54 -14.18 -27.72
N VAL A 105 13.04 -13.03 -28.20
CA VAL A 105 13.36 -11.70 -27.67
C VAL A 105 12.11 -11.10 -27.02
N ILE A 106 12.22 -10.63 -25.78
CA ILE A 106 11.18 -9.81 -25.14
C ILE A 106 11.67 -8.36 -25.05
N ASP A 107 10.78 -7.42 -25.38
CA ASP A 107 11.01 -6.00 -25.12
C ASP A 107 10.72 -5.71 -23.63
N ILE A 108 11.75 -5.66 -22.78
CA ILE A 108 11.61 -5.23 -21.38
C ILE A 108 11.56 -3.69 -21.37
N PRO A 109 10.49 -3.07 -20.82
CA PRO A 109 10.47 -1.63 -20.63
C PRO A 109 11.57 -1.20 -19.66
N GLY A 110 12.46 -0.34 -20.13
CA GLY A 110 13.41 0.35 -19.29
C GLY A 110 12.76 1.47 -18.48
N LEU A 111 13.60 2.17 -17.71
CA LEU A 111 13.20 3.37 -16.99
C LEU A 111 12.55 4.39 -17.93
N LYS A 112 11.41 4.93 -17.49
CA LYS A 112 10.87 6.15 -18.08
C LYS A 112 11.82 7.30 -17.74
N ASP A 113 11.99 8.20 -18.70
CA ASP A 113 12.77 9.41 -18.48
C ASP A 113 12.15 10.21 -17.33
N ALA A 114 12.98 10.74 -16.44
CA ALA A 114 12.54 11.64 -15.38
C ALA A 114 12.09 13.01 -15.97
N GLY A 115 12.46 13.29 -17.21
CA GLY A 115 12.17 14.56 -17.86
C GLY A 115 12.80 15.71 -17.08
N ASP A 116 12.07 16.82 -16.95
CA ASP A 116 12.55 18.02 -16.24
C ASP A 116 12.45 17.90 -14.69
N THR A 117 11.93 16.79 -14.17
CA THR A 117 11.67 16.60 -12.74
C THR A 117 12.56 15.48 -12.22
N PRO A 118 13.68 15.78 -11.52
CA PRO A 118 14.51 14.72 -10.96
C PRO A 118 13.77 14.02 -9.81
N TYR A 119 14.11 12.75 -9.59
CA TYR A 119 13.82 12.01 -8.36
C TYR A 119 14.51 12.71 -7.20
N VAL A 120 13.76 12.97 -6.14
CA VAL A 120 14.22 13.64 -4.91
C VAL A 120 13.48 13.02 -3.73
N ASP A 121 14.10 13.00 -2.57
CA ASP A 121 13.58 12.22 -1.44
C ASP A 121 12.36 12.87 -0.77
N ASN A 122 12.06 14.13 -1.05
CA ASN A 122 10.96 14.86 -0.40
C ASN A 122 9.63 14.92 -1.16
N ARG A 123 9.46 14.14 -2.23
CA ARG A 123 8.18 13.99 -2.94
C ARG A 123 8.18 12.74 -3.80
N ILE A 124 6.99 12.20 -4.07
CA ILE A 124 6.84 11.08 -5.00
C ILE A 124 6.95 11.57 -6.44
N HIS A 125 7.69 10.84 -7.26
CA HIS A 125 7.84 11.16 -8.68
C HIS A 125 6.61 10.74 -9.50
N MET A 126 6.26 11.50 -10.55
CA MET A 126 5.10 11.19 -11.41
C MET A 126 5.18 9.80 -12.06
N ASN A 127 6.39 9.37 -12.42
CA ASN A 127 6.61 8.02 -12.98
C ASN A 127 6.22 6.90 -12.00
N THR A 128 6.30 7.14 -10.68
CA THR A 128 5.86 6.18 -9.65
C THR A 128 4.34 6.01 -9.69
N LEU A 129 3.59 7.11 -9.77
CA LEU A 129 2.13 7.06 -9.95
C LEU A 129 1.74 6.42 -11.29
N GLU A 130 2.50 6.70 -12.36
CA GLU A 130 2.25 6.11 -13.67
C GLU A 130 2.52 4.59 -13.69
N PHE A 131 3.58 4.14 -13.01
CA PHE A 131 3.86 2.72 -12.82
C PHE A 131 2.70 2.03 -12.06
N LEU A 132 2.23 2.61 -10.95
CA LEU A 132 1.11 2.05 -10.19
C LEU A 132 -0.18 1.98 -11.03
N LYS A 133 -0.40 2.96 -11.92
CA LYS A 133 -1.52 2.96 -12.87
C LYS A 133 -1.39 1.86 -13.92
N GLU A 134 -0.18 1.62 -14.43
CA GLU A 134 0.10 0.52 -15.35
C GLU A 134 -0.04 -0.85 -14.67
N LEU A 135 0.43 -0.98 -13.42
CA LEU A 135 0.27 -2.17 -12.58
C LEU A 135 -1.22 -2.49 -12.38
N LYS A 136 -2.05 -1.49 -12.05
CA LYS A 136 -3.51 -1.67 -11.91
C LYS A 136 -4.14 -2.24 -13.18
N ARG A 137 -3.72 -1.76 -14.35
CA ARG A 137 -4.25 -2.21 -15.65
C ARG A 137 -3.75 -3.61 -16.05
N ASN A 138 -2.55 -3.99 -15.61
CA ASN A 138 -1.87 -5.21 -16.03
C ASN A 138 -1.50 -6.10 -14.82
N ASN A 139 -2.40 -6.23 -13.85
CA ASN A 139 -2.12 -6.85 -12.56
C ASN A 139 -1.97 -8.38 -12.67
N LYS A 140 -0.81 -8.82 -13.16
CA LYS A 140 -0.44 -10.22 -13.42
C LYS A 140 1.01 -10.44 -13.01
N ARG A 141 1.33 -11.62 -12.47
CA ARG A 141 2.67 -11.94 -11.96
C ARG A 141 3.74 -11.81 -13.05
N GLU A 142 3.45 -12.33 -14.23
CA GLU A 142 4.38 -12.29 -15.37
C GLU A 142 4.61 -10.85 -15.83
N TRP A 143 3.59 -10.00 -15.77
CA TRP A 143 3.74 -8.60 -16.17
C TRP A 143 4.73 -7.87 -15.26
N LEU A 144 4.63 -8.04 -13.94
CA LEU A 144 5.57 -7.39 -13.01
C LEU A 144 6.99 -7.93 -13.17
N LYS A 145 7.18 -9.23 -13.44
CA LYS A 145 8.51 -9.81 -13.75
C LYS A 145 9.18 -9.07 -14.91
N PHE A 146 8.43 -8.74 -15.97
CA PHE A 146 8.96 -7.96 -17.11
C PHE A 146 9.06 -6.45 -16.83
N HIS A 147 8.55 -5.95 -15.71
CA HIS A 147 8.60 -4.53 -15.34
C HIS A 147 9.35 -4.32 -14.01
N ASP A 148 10.27 -5.22 -13.64
CA ASP A 148 11.03 -5.14 -12.39
C ASP A 148 11.85 -3.83 -12.31
N VAL A 149 12.50 -3.41 -13.40
CA VAL A 149 13.28 -2.17 -13.41
C VAL A 149 12.44 -0.93 -13.07
N PRO A 150 11.29 -0.66 -13.73
CA PRO A 150 10.36 0.38 -13.30
C PRO A 150 9.84 0.21 -11.87
N PHE A 151 9.56 -1.03 -11.46
CA PHE A 151 9.09 -1.33 -10.10
C PHE A 151 10.14 -0.96 -9.04
N ARG A 152 11.40 -1.36 -9.20
CA ARG A 152 12.48 -1.04 -8.26
C ARG A 152 12.74 0.46 -8.15
N GLN A 153 12.58 1.19 -9.25
CA GLN A 153 12.69 2.66 -9.21
C GLN A 153 11.53 3.29 -8.43
N ALA A 154 10.30 2.82 -8.65
CA ALA A 154 9.11 3.28 -7.95
C ALA A 154 9.16 2.92 -6.45
N GLU A 155 9.65 1.73 -6.12
CA GLU A 155 9.89 1.26 -4.75
C GLU A 155 10.95 2.11 -4.05
N LYS A 156 12.06 2.41 -4.72
CA LYS A 156 13.12 3.28 -4.18
C LYS A 156 12.63 4.71 -3.92
N ASP A 157 11.88 5.27 -4.86
CA ASP A 157 11.27 6.61 -4.74
C ASP A 157 10.30 6.69 -3.55
N PHE A 158 9.47 5.66 -3.36
CA PHE A 158 8.61 5.57 -2.19
C PHE A 158 9.39 5.39 -0.88
N GLN A 159 10.44 4.56 -0.87
CA GLN A 159 11.26 4.33 0.31
C GLN A 159 11.99 5.59 0.78
N SER A 160 12.56 6.38 -0.13
CA SER A 160 13.24 7.62 0.26
C SER A 160 12.26 8.67 0.78
N PHE A 161 11.09 8.79 0.16
CA PHE A 161 9.98 9.61 0.68
C PHE A 161 9.54 9.20 2.09
N VAL A 162 9.39 7.91 2.33
CA VAL A 162 9.04 7.39 3.66
C VAL A 162 10.15 7.67 4.67
N GLY A 163 11.43 7.65 4.27
CA GLY A 163 12.55 8.03 5.14
C GLY A 163 12.40 9.46 5.68
N GLU A 164 12.21 10.43 4.79
CA GLU A 164 12.02 11.84 5.17
C GLU A 164 10.75 12.05 6.02
N LEU A 165 9.64 11.38 5.65
CA LEU A 165 8.40 11.49 6.39
C LEU A 165 8.47 10.83 7.77
N SER A 166 9.26 9.76 7.93
CA SER A 166 9.42 9.08 9.22
C SER A 166 10.06 9.98 10.25
N ALA A 167 11.03 10.82 9.85
CA ALA A 167 11.63 11.81 10.73
C ALA A 167 10.58 12.80 11.27
N ILE A 168 9.67 13.27 10.40
CA ILE A 168 8.58 14.19 10.78
C ILE A 168 7.60 13.51 11.75
N VAL A 169 7.24 12.25 11.49
CA VAL A 169 6.34 11.49 12.38
C VAL A 169 6.97 11.30 13.75
N CYS A 170 8.24 10.92 13.84
CA CYS A 170 8.94 10.72 15.12
C CYS A 170 9.17 12.04 15.87
N GLU A 171 9.38 13.15 15.16
CA GLU A 171 9.47 14.49 15.78
C GLU A 171 8.11 14.94 16.33
N THR A 172 7.02 14.66 15.61
CA THR A 172 5.67 15.05 16.01
C THR A 172 5.12 14.19 17.15
N ASP A 173 5.38 12.88 17.11
CA ASP A 173 4.96 11.90 18.11
C ASP A 173 6.20 11.12 18.61
N PRO A 174 6.83 11.58 19.72
CA PRO A 174 8.02 10.95 20.28
C PRO A 174 7.80 9.51 20.80
N THR A 175 6.55 9.05 20.86
CA THR A 175 6.24 7.66 21.26
C THR A 175 6.44 6.68 20.10
N VAL A 176 6.53 7.18 18.86
CA VAL A 176 6.86 6.39 17.68
C VAL A 176 8.39 6.24 17.58
N PRO A 177 8.92 5.01 17.59
CA PRO A 177 10.35 4.80 17.44
C PRO A 177 10.81 5.03 16.00
N ASP A 178 12.05 5.49 15.84
CA ASP A 178 12.75 5.51 14.56
C ASP A 178 13.10 4.08 14.13
N LEU A 179 12.31 3.53 13.21
CA LEU A 179 12.45 2.18 12.67
C LEU A 179 12.92 2.23 11.22
N ALA A 180 13.66 1.20 10.81
CA ALA A 180 14.08 1.09 9.42
C ALA A 180 12.86 1.06 8.48
N VAL A 181 12.91 1.84 7.41
CA VAL A 181 11.83 2.00 6.41
C VAL A 181 11.24 0.66 5.91
N LYS A 182 12.10 -0.35 5.72
CA LYS A 182 11.69 -1.70 5.30
C LYS A 182 10.75 -2.42 6.28
N ASP A 183 10.82 -2.08 7.56
CA ASP A 183 10.09 -2.76 8.64
C ASP A 183 8.68 -2.15 8.84
N ILE A 184 8.45 -0.94 8.32
CA ILE A 184 7.19 -0.19 8.42
C ILE A 184 6.40 -0.17 7.08
N ILE A 185 7.08 -0.30 5.94
CA ILE A 185 6.42 -0.38 4.63
C ILE A 185 5.71 -1.73 4.46
N TYR A 186 4.54 -1.71 3.84
CA TYR A 186 3.85 -2.93 3.41
C TYR A 186 4.34 -3.42 2.05
N ARG A 187 4.46 -4.74 1.91
CA ARG A 187 4.72 -5.37 0.61
C ARG A 187 3.63 -5.01 -0.42
N ILE A 188 4.05 -4.86 -1.67
CA ILE A 188 3.15 -4.60 -2.81
C ILE A 188 2.25 -5.81 -3.13
N HIS A 189 2.64 -7.01 -2.73
CA HIS A 189 1.84 -8.21 -2.92
C HIS A 189 0.55 -8.16 -2.10
N ARG A 190 -0.56 -8.58 -2.71
CA ARG A 190 -1.86 -8.72 -2.04
C ARG A 190 -1.89 -10.03 -1.24
N ASP A 191 -2.57 -10.02 -0.09
CA ASP A 191 -2.97 -11.27 0.55
C ASP A 191 -4.26 -11.76 -0.09
N MET A 192 -4.17 -12.92 -0.73
CA MET A 192 -5.23 -13.51 -1.54
C MET A 192 -6.19 -14.37 -0.72
N ARG A 193 -5.83 -14.76 0.52
CA ARG A 193 -6.63 -15.70 1.32
C ARG A 193 -7.97 -15.13 1.76
N PHE A 194 -8.01 -13.82 1.99
CA PHE A 194 -9.16 -13.14 2.60
C PHE A 194 -9.79 -12.07 1.69
N THR A 195 -9.24 -11.86 0.49
CA THR A 195 -9.70 -10.82 -0.42
C THR A 195 -10.51 -11.42 -1.56
N SER A 196 -11.67 -10.83 -1.86
CA SER A 196 -12.50 -11.20 -3.02
C SER A 196 -11.93 -10.73 -4.37
N ASP A 197 -11.03 -9.74 -4.35
CA ASP A 197 -10.24 -9.29 -5.52
C ASP A 197 -9.09 -10.29 -5.81
N PRO A 198 -9.13 -11.01 -6.94
CA PRO A 198 -8.17 -12.05 -7.26
C PRO A 198 -6.84 -11.52 -7.83
N THR A 199 -6.57 -10.21 -7.76
CA THR A 199 -5.34 -9.64 -8.31
C THR A 199 -4.12 -9.83 -7.39
N PRO A 200 -2.95 -10.25 -7.93
CA PRO A 200 -1.79 -10.61 -7.11
C PRO A 200 -1.10 -9.41 -6.43
N TYR A 201 -1.27 -8.19 -6.96
CA TYR A 201 -0.60 -7.00 -6.45
C TYR A 201 -1.58 -5.90 -6.04
N LYS A 202 -1.15 -5.09 -5.08
CA LYS A 202 -1.80 -3.84 -4.71
C LYS A 202 -1.38 -2.76 -5.71
N PRO A 203 -2.32 -2.02 -6.34
CA PRO A 203 -2.00 -0.93 -7.24
C PRO A 203 -1.59 0.36 -6.50
N TYR A 204 -0.97 0.22 -5.33
CA TYR A 204 -0.62 1.30 -4.41
C TYR A 204 0.57 0.90 -3.54
N PHE A 205 1.25 1.91 -3.00
CA PHE A 205 2.20 1.75 -1.91
C PHE A 205 1.60 2.23 -0.59
N SER A 206 2.00 1.61 0.51
CA SER A 206 1.50 1.98 1.83
C SER A 206 2.51 1.69 2.93
N VAL A 207 2.44 2.48 4.00
CA VAL A 207 3.29 2.40 5.18
C VAL A 207 2.46 2.73 6.41
N ALA A 208 2.80 2.12 7.56
CA ALA A 208 2.20 2.46 8.85
C ALA A 208 3.27 2.68 9.92
N TRP A 209 3.02 3.64 10.80
CA TRP A 209 3.82 3.93 11.98
C TRP A 209 2.97 3.77 13.24
N SER A 210 3.52 3.19 14.30
CA SER A 210 2.96 3.17 15.65
C SER A 210 4.11 2.97 16.65
N ARG A 211 3.81 2.98 17.95
CA ARG A 211 4.79 2.73 19.02
C ARG A 211 5.55 1.40 18.85
N THR A 212 4.98 0.42 18.13
CA THR A 212 5.58 -0.89 17.84
C THR A 212 5.75 -1.15 16.33
N GLY A 213 5.75 -0.09 15.52
CA GLY A 213 5.85 -0.18 14.06
C GLY A 213 4.52 -0.51 13.39
N ARG A 214 4.50 -1.47 12.46
CA ARG A 214 3.28 -1.84 11.70
C ARG A 214 2.44 -2.95 12.33
N LYS A 215 2.85 -3.48 13.49
CA LYS A 215 2.19 -4.56 14.23
C LYS A 215 2.05 -4.12 15.68
N GLY A 216 1.11 -4.75 16.39
CA GLY A 216 0.89 -4.52 17.81
C GLY A 216 -0.44 -3.81 18.08
N PRO A 217 -0.73 -3.53 19.36
CA PRO A 217 -2.04 -3.08 19.81
C PRO A 217 -2.26 -1.58 19.69
N TYR A 218 -1.30 -0.82 19.15
CA TYR A 218 -1.36 0.65 19.11
C TYR A 218 -2.05 1.18 17.86
N ALA A 219 -2.64 2.38 17.98
CA ALA A 219 -3.18 3.13 16.86
C ALA A 219 -2.06 3.51 15.90
N HIS A 220 -2.36 3.48 14.59
CA HIS A 220 -1.35 3.69 13.56
C HIS A 220 -1.54 5.05 12.88
N TYR A 221 -0.44 5.69 12.49
CA TYR A 221 -0.40 6.59 11.34
C TYR A 221 -0.30 5.75 10.07
N TYR A 222 -0.93 6.19 8.98
CA TYR A 222 -0.99 5.44 7.74
C TYR A 222 -0.94 6.35 6.52
N LEU A 223 0.02 6.08 5.62
CA LEU A 223 0.09 6.72 4.31
C LEU A 223 -0.27 5.69 3.22
N HIS A 224 -1.10 6.13 2.29
CA HIS A 224 -1.49 5.38 1.11
C HIS A 224 -1.23 6.22 -0.15
N ILE A 225 -0.38 5.72 -1.03
CA ILE A 225 -0.07 6.36 -2.31
C ILE A 225 -0.65 5.51 -3.44
N GLN A 226 -1.72 6.02 -4.04
CA GLN A 226 -2.42 5.40 -5.15
C GLN A 226 -2.81 6.47 -6.20
N PRO A 227 -2.55 6.23 -7.49
CA PRO A 227 -2.94 7.15 -8.55
C PRO A 227 -4.45 7.24 -8.71
N GLY A 228 -4.92 8.37 -9.24
CA GLY A 228 -6.32 8.62 -9.55
C GLY A 228 -7.10 9.26 -8.42
N GLU A 229 -6.47 10.15 -7.63
CA GLU A 229 -7.11 10.87 -6.52
C GLU A 229 -7.54 9.95 -5.36
N GLU A 230 -6.81 8.83 -5.21
CA GLU A 230 -7.03 7.83 -4.18
C GLU A 230 -5.92 7.80 -3.13
N SER A 231 -4.91 8.67 -3.24
CA SER A 231 -3.91 8.83 -2.18
C SER A 231 -4.53 9.49 -0.95
N PHE A 232 -4.10 9.08 0.24
CA PHE A 232 -4.53 9.67 1.49
C PHE A 232 -3.51 9.46 2.60
N PHE A 233 -3.54 10.33 3.59
CA PHE A 233 -2.91 10.13 4.89
C PHE A 233 -3.98 10.06 5.97
N GLY A 234 -3.77 9.26 6.99
CA GLY A 234 -4.70 9.12 8.08
C GLY A 234 -4.12 8.33 9.22
N GLY A 235 -5.00 7.88 10.12
CA GLY A 235 -4.60 7.07 11.24
C GLY A 235 -5.73 6.74 12.21
N GLY A 236 -5.38 5.95 13.21
CA GLY A 236 -6.26 5.45 14.25
C GLY A 236 -6.31 3.93 14.28
N TYR A 237 -7.41 3.38 14.80
CA TYR A 237 -7.64 1.94 14.81
C TYR A 237 -8.54 1.50 13.65
N PHE A 238 -7.96 0.73 12.72
CA PHE A 238 -8.70 0.09 11.64
C PHE A 238 -8.85 -1.41 11.92
N GLY A 239 -10.06 -1.83 12.27
CA GLY A 239 -10.37 -3.22 12.61
C GLY A 239 -9.95 -3.57 14.03
N CYS A 240 -10.45 -2.83 15.02
CA CYS A 240 -10.18 -3.11 16.44
C CYS A 240 -10.61 -4.53 16.82
N ASP A 241 -9.79 -5.20 17.63
CA ASP A 241 -10.19 -6.41 18.35
C ASP A 241 -11.23 -6.09 19.45
N ASN A 242 -11.74 -7.13 20.09
CA ASN A 242 -12.81 -6.98 21.07
C ASN A 242 -12.37 -6.25 22.35
N GLU A 243 -11.12 -6.39 22.77
CA GLU A 243 -10.58 -5.77 23.99
C GLU A 243 -10.41 -4.27 23.76
N THR A 244 -9.77 -3.88 22.66
CA THR A 244 -9.66 -2.50 22.19
C THR A 244 -11.02 -1.83 22.06
N LEU A 245 -12.02 -2.53 21.50
CA LEU A 245 -13.38 -1.99 21.40
C LEU A 245 -14.08 -1.85 22.75
N ALA A 246 -13.81 -2.71 23.71
CA ALA A 246 -14.38 -2.60 25.04
C ALA A 246 -13.85 -1.34 25.73
N CYS A 247 -12.53 -1.13 25.75
CA CYS A 247 -11.89 0.05 26.33
C CYS A 247 -12.42 1.35 25.71
N LEU A 248 -12.42 1.45 24.38
CA LEU A 248 -12.90 2.66 23.69
C LEU A 248 -14.39 2.94 23.92
N ARG A 249 -15.22 1.89 24.03
CA ARG A 249 -16.65 2.07 24.30
C ARG A 249 -16.90 2.49 25.75
N GLU A 250 -16.17 1.90 26.70
CA GLU A 250 -16.26 2.27 28.11
C GLU A 250 -15.82 3.72 28.33
N ASP A 251 -14.73 4.15 27.72
CA ASP A 251 -14.27 5.54 27.80
C ASP A 251 -15.29 6.51 27.17
N ILE A 252 -15.82 6.20 25.98
CA ILE A 252 -16.84 7.04 25.34
C ILE A 252 -18.14 7.09 26.15
N ASP A 253 -18.53 6.02 26.83
CA ASP A 253 -19.72 5.98 27.68
C ASP A 253 -19.55 6.81 28.96
N THR A 254 -18.39 6.68 29.60
CA THR A 254 -18.10 7.33 30.90
C THR A 254 -17.62 8.77 30.75
N GLN A 255 -16.84 9.06 29.70
CA GLN A 255 -16.16 10.34 29.46
C GLN A 255 -16.29 10.84 28.00
N PRO A 256 -17.50 10.89 27.41
CA PRO A 256 -17.70 11.26 26.00
C PRO A 256 -17.14 12.63 25.62
N HIS A 257 -17.09 13.56 26.59
CA HIS A 257 -16.60 14.92 26.39
C HIS A 257 -15.11 14.94 26.02
N GLN A 258 -14.29 14.01 26.53
CA GLN A 258 -12.86 13.96 26.19
C GLN A 258 -12.69 13.64 24.70
N PHE A 259 -13.30 12.54 24.24
CA PHE A 259 -13.30 12.15 22.84
C PHE A 259 -13.78 13.27 21.91
N LYS A 260 -14.93 13.88 22.24
CA LYS A 260 -15.52 14.94 21.43
C LYS A 260 -14.65 16.20 21.40
N SER A 261 -13.98 16.53 22.50
CA SER A 261 -13.10 17.69 22.57
C SER A 261 -11.89 17.55 21.64
N ILE A 262 -11.34 16.33 21.51
CA ILE A 262 -10.26 16.02 20.56
C ILE A 262 -10.73 16.25 19.12
N LEU A 263 -11.91 15.74 18.76
CA LEU A 263 -12.48 15.97 17.42
C LEU A 263 -12.76 17.45 17.12
N MET A 264 -13.06 18.23 18.17
CA MET A 264 -13.32 19.66 18.07
C MET A 264 -12.06 20.52 17.99
N GLY A 265 -10.89 19.94 18.25
CA GLY A 265 -9.59 20.60 18.16
C GLY A 265 -9.42 21.33 16.83
N ASP A 266 -9.00 22.60 16.89
CA ASP A 266 -9.08 23.51 15.74
C ASP A 266 -8.30 23.02 14.52
N LYS A 267 -7.10 22.45 14.72
CA LYS A 267 -6.25 21.92 13.66
C LYS A 267 -6.84 20.64 13.06
N LEU A 268 -7.20 19.67 13.92
CA LEU A 268 -7.84 18.43 13.51
C LEU A 268 -9.13 18.70 12.72
N ARG A 269 -10.05 19.50 13.27
CA ARG A 269 -11.32 19.83 12.64
C ARG A 269 -11.15 20.48 11.28
N LYS A 270 -10.26 21.48 11.15
CA LYS A 270 -10.00 22.16 9.86
C LYS A 270 -9.37 21.22 8.84
N THR A 271 -8.57 20.26 9.28
CA THR A 271 -7.90 19.30 8.41
C THR A 271 -8.85 18.22 7.91
N PHE A 272 -9.62 17.57 8.80
CA PHE A 272 -10.44 16.40 8.46
C PHE A 272 -11.91 16.73 8.18
N PHE A 273 -12.41 17.86 8.69
CA PHE A 273 -13.80 18.30 8.55
C PHE A 273 -13.93 19.75 8.05
N PRO A 274 -13.21 20.17 7.00
CA PRO A 274 -13.16 21.57 6.56
C PRO A 274 -14.52 22.15 6.15
N ALA A 275 -15.46 21.31 5.71
CA ALA A 275 -16.80 21.72 5.29
C ALA A 275 -17.84 21.69 6.44
N VAL A 276 -17.44 21.24 7.64
CA VAL A 276 -18.33 21.10 8.79
C VAL A 276 -18.19 22.32 9.68
N LYS A 277 -19.32 22.91 10.11
CA LYS A 277 -19.31 24.01 11.08
C LYS A 277 -18.70 23.54 12.40
N ALA A 278 -18.14 24.45 13.19
CA ALA A 278 -17.63 24.18 14.52
C ALA A 278 -18.78 23.90 15.51
N ASP A 279 -19.44 22.77 15.30
CA ASP A 279 -20.64 22.31 15.98
C ASP A 279 -20.41 20.83 16.31
N GLU A 280 -20.41 20.51 17.60
CA GLU A 280 -19.96 19.20 18.12
C GLU A 280 -20.74 18.04 17.50
N GLU A 281 -22.07 18.12 17.47
CA GLU A 281 -22.92 17.06 16.93
C GLU A 281 -22.62 16.77 15.46
N LYS A 282 -22.41 17.82 14.64
CA LYS A 282 -22.07 17.66 13.22
C LYS A 282 -20.68 17.10 13.01
N VAL A 283 -19.70 17.50 13.82
CA VAL A 283 -18.33 16.97 13.75
C VAL A 283 -18.32 15.50 14.15
N VAL A 284 -18.98 15.13 15.24
CA VAL A 284 -19.14 13.74 15.67
C VAL A 284 -19.86 12.91 14.60
N SER A 285 -20.94 13.43 14.01
CA SER A 285 -21.63 12.73 12.92
C SER A 285 -20.74 12.52 11.69
N ALA A 286 -19.93 13.52 11.33
CA ALA A 286 -18.97 13.41 10.24
C ALA A 286 -17.88 12.36 10.54
N PHE A 287 -17.38 12.32 11.77
CA PHE A 287 -16.46 11.29 12.24
C PHE A 287 -17.08 9.88 12.15
N CYS A 288 -18.30 9.70 12.68
CA CYS A 288 -19.01 8.41 12.60
C CYS A 288 -19.18 7.95 11.15
N LYS A 289 -19.46 8.87 10.21
CA LYS A 289 -19.57 8.55 8.79
C LYS A 289 -18.23 8.08 8.20
N MET A 290 -17.12 8.70 8.57
CA MET A 290 -15.77 8.33 8.12
C MET A 290 -15.35 6.95 8.65
N SER A 291 -15.70 6.66 9.91
CA SER A 291 -15.35 5.41 10.60
C SER A 291 -16.39 4.30 10.46
N LYS A 292 -17.44 4.49 9.65
CA LYS A 292 -18.63 3.61 9.60
C LYS A 292 -18.37 2.20 9.06
N THR A 293 -17.27 1.98 8.33
CA THR A 293 -16.98 0.67 7.72
C THR A 293 -17.07 -0.44 8.76
N ASN A 294 -17.85 -1.49 8.50
CA ASN A 294 -18.11 -2.60 9.43
C ASN A 294 -18.71 -2.22 10.81
N ALA A 295 -19.25 -1.01 10.99
CA ALA A 295 -19.96 -0.64 12.22
C ALA A 295 -21.19 -1.53 12.47
N LEU A 296 -21.56 -1.68 13.74
CA LEU A 296 -22.70 -2.48 14.15
C LEU A 296 -24.02 -1.87 13.67
N LYS A 297 -24.90 -2.72 13.12
CA LYS A 297 -26.26 -2.30 12.73
C LYS A 297 -27.15 -2.07 13.94
N LYS A 298 -26.96 -2.89 14.98
CA LYS A 298 -27.70 -2.84 16.26
C LYS A 298 -26.84 -2.20 17.34
N LYS A 299 -27.46 -1.86 18.48
CA LYS A 299 -26.71 -1.41 19.66
C LYS A 299 -25.71 -2.48 20.11
N PRO A 300 -24.51 -2.10 20.58
CA PRO A 300 -23.61 -3.05 21.24
C PRO A 300 -24.27 -3.61 22.52
N LYS A 301 -23.82 -4.80 22.94
CA LYS A 301 -24.28 -5.41 24.20
C LYS A 301 -23.90 -4.50 25.37
N GLY A 302 -24.78 -4.36 26.37
CA GLY A 302 -24.55 -3.53 27.55
C GLY A 302 -25.06 -2.08 27.46
N PHE A 303 -25.25 -1.52 26.26
CA PHE A 303 -25.65 -0.12 26.11
C PHE A 303 -27.15 0.08 25.86
N ALA A 304 -27.72 1.17 26.35
CA ALA A 304 -29.11 1.55 26.10
C ALA A 304 -29.32 1.94 24.62
N ALA A 305 -30.52 1.69 24.08
CA ALA A 305 -30.79 1.97 22.66
C ALA A 305 -30.92 3.47 22.36
N ASP A 306 -31.29 4.25 23.37
CA ASP A 306 -31.45 5.71 23.39
C ASP A 306 -30.20 6.44 23.92
N HIS A 307 -29.06 5.74 24.01
CA HIS A 307 -27.81 6.36 24.43
C HIS A 307 -27.43 7.52 23.51
N LYS A 308 -27.06 8.67 24.09
CA LYS A 308 -26.76 9.91 23.33
C LYS A 308 -25.66 9.71 22.30
N ASP A 309 -24.67 8.88 22.63
CA ASP A 309 -23.49 8.59 21.80
C ASP A 309 -23.57 7.21 21.12
N ILE A 310 -24.77 6.67 20.94
CA ILE A 310 -24.94 5.31 20.41
C ILE A 310 -24.29 5.08 19.04
N GLU A 311 -24.23 6.11 18.19
CA GLU A 311 -23.59 6.00 16.88
C GLU A 311 -22.07 5.87 16.98
N LEU A 312 -21.44 6.48 17.98
CA LEU A 312 -20.01 6.27 18.29
C LEU A 312 -19.79 4.86 18.83
N LEU A 313 -20.63 4.43 19.78
CA LEU A 313 -20.50 3.11 20.40
C LEU A 313 -20.67 1.95 19.40
N LYS A 314 -21.44 2.15 18.33
CA LYS A 314 -21.59 1.16 17.25
C LYS A 314 -20.34 0.98 16.39
N LEU A 315 -19.39 1.92 16.42
CA LEU A 315 -18.21 1.84 15.57
C LEU A 315 -17.34 0.63 15.92
N ARG A 316 -16.62 0.16 14.90
CA ARG A 316 -15.54 -0.85 15.02
C ARG A 316 -14.19 -0.34 14.54
N ASN A 317 -14.20 0.84 13.92
CA ASN A 317 -13.02 1.57 13.51
C ASN A 317 -13.08 2.93 14.17
N PHE A 318 -11.92 3.46 14.51
CA PHE A 318 -11.75 4.82 15.00
C PHE A 318 -10.65 5.44 14.15
N ILE A 319 -11.01 5.90 12.96
CA ILE A 319 -10.06 6.39 11.96
C ILE A 319 -10.40 7.79 11.46
N LEU A 320 -9.35 8.55 11.15
CA LEU A 320 -9.41 9.80 10.43
C LEU A 320 -8.55 9.68 9.17
N THR A 321 -9.07 10.10 8.02
CA THR A 321 -8.35 10.07 6.75
C THR A 321 -8.59 11.35 5.97
N LYS A 322 -7.53 11.88 5.35
CA LYS A 322 -7.58 13.01 4.43
C LYS A 322 -6.99 12.61 3.09
N LYS A 323 -7.82 12.76 2.04
CA LYS A 323 -7.37 12.57 0.65
C LYS A 323 -6.30 13.60 0.29
N ILE A 324 -5.32 13.15 -0.50
CA ILE A 324 -4.25 13.96 -1.05
C ILE A 324 -4.31 13.78 -2.56
N SER A 325 -4.34 14.89 -3.30
CA SER A 325 -4.45 14.81 -4.76
C SER A 325 -3.16 14.29 -5.40
N ASP A 326 -3.25 13.69 -6.59
CA ASP A 326 -2.06 13.24 -7.33
C ASP A 326 -1.08 14.40 -7.57
N LYS A 327 -1.63 15.61 -7.75
CA LYS A 327 -0.85 16.86 -7.89
C LYS A 327 -0.09 17.19 -6.61
N ASP A 328 -0.73 17.08 -5.46
CA ASP A 328 -0.10 17.43 -4.17
C ASP A 328 0.95 16.40 -3.77
N VAL A 329 0.68 15.11 -3.99
CA VAL A 329 1.64 14.00 -3.80
C VAL A 329 2.93 14.19 -4.60
N THR A 330 2.84 14.75 -5.82
CA THR A 330 3.99 14.96 -6.71
C THR A 330 4.58 16.38 -6.63
N SER A 331 4.00 17.23 -5.79
CA SER A 331 4.42 18.63 -5.65
C SER A 331 5.68 18.77 -4.79
N LYS A 332 6.37 19.90 -4.90
CA LYS A 332 7.51 20.24 -4.02
C LYS A 332 7.09 20.45 -2.56
N GLY A 333 5.80 20.65 -2.29
CA GLY A 333 5.25 20.83 -0.94
C GLY A 333 4.65 19.55 -0.36
N SER A 334 4.85 18.38 -0.99
CA SER A 334 4.22 17.13 -0.58
C SER A 334 4.48 16.78 0.88
N LEU A 335 5.75 16.81 1.32
CA LEU A 335 6.09 16.57 2.72
C LEU A 335 5.41 17.55 3.67
N THR A 336 5.42 18.85 3.36
CA THR A 336 4.77 19.87 4.21
C THR A 336 3.26 19.62 4.34
N ILE A 337 2.60 19.29 3.23
CA ILE A 337 1.17 18.97 3.22
C ILE A 337 0.90 17.76 4.13
N ILE A 338 1.74 16.73 4.09
CA ILE A 338 1.54 15.53 4.90
C ILE A 338 1.93 15.80 6.36
N ALA A 339 2.98 16.55 6.63
CA ALA A 339 3.39 16.98 7.97
C ALA A 339 2.25 17.73 8.69
N ASP A 340 1.58 18.66 8.00
CA ASP A 340 0.41 19.35 8.53
C ASP A 340 -0.73 18.40 8.93
N ILE A 341 -0.86 17.26 8.24
CA ILE A 341 -1.86 16.22 8.55
C ILE A 341 -1.41 15.36 9.73
N VAL A 342 -0.11 15.01 9.81
CA VAL A 342 0.50 14.30 10.95
C VAL A 342 0.26 15.10 12.24
N GLU A 343 0.63 16.38 12.25
CA GLU A 343 0.42 17.26 13.40
C GLU A 343 -1.07 17.47 13.73
N ALA A 344 -1.97 17.36 12.75
CA ALA A 344 -3.40 17.50 12.99
C ALA A 344 -4.03 16.24 13.61
N ILE A 345 -3.47 15.05 13.36
CA ILE A 345 -4.03 13.77 13.82
C ILE A 345 -3.37 13.24 15.09
N GLU A 346 -2.15 13.70 15.43
CA GLU A 346 -1.42 13.26 16.62
C GLU A 346 -2.27 13.27 17.90
N PRO A 347 -3.04 14.32 18.26
CA PRO A 347 -3.81 14.31 19.50
C PRO A 347 -4.88 13.22 19.55
N PHE A 348 -5.40 12.82 18.38
CA PHE A 348 -6.34 11.72 18.24
C PHE A 348 -5.65 10.36 18.41
N ILE A 349 -4.46 10.17 17.84
CA ILE A 349 -3.67 8.95 18.03
C ILE A 349 -3.27 8.80 19.50
N THR A 350 -2.81 9.87 20.13
CA THR A 350 -2.42 9.90 21.55
C THR A 350 -3.59 9.55 22.45
N TYR A 351 -4.77 10.15 22.25
CA TYR A 351 -5.97 9.78 23.01
C TYR A 351 -6.33 8.29 22.86
N LEU A 352 -6.31 7.76 21.62
CA LEU A 352 -6.64 6.36 21.36
C LEU A 352 -5.66 5.40 22.06
N ASN A 353 -4.37 5.71 22.04
CA ASN A 353 -3.35 4.90 22.70
C ASN A 353 -3.47 4.97 24.21
N ASN A 354 -3.69 6.15 24.79
CA ASN A 354 -3.85 6.31 26.24
C ASN A 354 -5.11 5.59 26.77
N THR A 355 -6.16 5.47 25.96
CA THR A 355 -7.38 4.75 26.36
C THR A 355 -7.20 3.24 26.37
N VAL A 356 -6.45 2.69 25.41
CA VAL A 356 -6.35 1.23 25.20
C VAL A 356 -5.13 0.63 25.90
N MET A 357 -4.01 1.35 25.90
CA MET A 357 -2.73 0.95 26.48
C MET A 357 -2.11 2.15 27.22
N PRO A 358 -2.70 2.59 28.35
CA PRO A 358 -2.18 3.72 29.12
C PRO A 358 -0.74 3.45 29.56
N ASP A 359 0.08 4.50 29.55
CA ASP A 359 1.42 4.41 30.10
C ASP A 359 1.30 4.20 31.63
N PRO A 360 2.16 3.36 32.25
CA PRO A 360 2.00 2.93 33.64
C PRO A 360 2.02 4.05 34.70
N ASP A 361 2.40 5.28 34.32
CA ASP A 361 2.47 6.45 35.20
C ASP A 361 1.40 7.53 34.90
N SER A 362 0.30 7.17 34.21
CA SER A 362 -0.72 8.12 33.74
C SER A 362 -1.85 8.46 34.73
N ASP A 363 -1.73 8.03 35.99
CA ASP A 363 -2.76 8.21 37.05
C ASP A 363 -2.65 9.52 37.85
#